data_AF-A0A0Q3I7F5-F1
#
_entry.id   AF-A0A0Q3I7F5-F1
#
_cell.length_a   1.000
_cell.length_b   1.000
_cell.length_c   1.000
_cell.angle_alpha   90.00
_cell.angle_beta   90.00
_cell.angle_gamma   90.00
#
_symmetry.space_group_name_H-M   'P 1'
#
loop_
_entity.id
_entity.type
_entity.pdbx_description
1 polymer ?
#
loop_
_entity_poly.entity_id
_entity_poly.type
_entity_poly.pdbx_seq_one_letter_code
_entity_poly.pdbx_strand_id
1 'polypeptide(L)'
;MSADPGDLANLADLALPPVISFWPPAAGVWIVGAAAAAALAVAGWRALQRYRADAYLRRAAVEIDAAAREGDGADAVSAVLKRAAMVCYGRERVASLTGTAWTAFIRETAPAGASTDRLAAGFDGLFPEGAKTSAQDEAALAADAKSWLRSQRGRVSGGR
;
A
#
# COMPACT_ATOMS: atom_id res chain seq x y z
N MET A 1 15.17 57.57 -69.62
CA MET A 1 14.52 57.88 -68.33
C MET A 1 14.91 56.76 -67.38
N SER A 2 15.98 56.96 -66.60
CA SER A 2 16.48 55.94 -65.67
C SER A 2 15.57 55.92 -64.45
N ALA A 3 15.05 54.73 -64.10
CA ALA A 3 14.23 54.55 -62.92
C ALA A 3 15.06 54.89 -61.67
N ASP A 4 14.49 55.70 -60.78
CA ASP A 4 15.11 56.11 -59.52
C ASP A 4 15.26 54.89 -58.61
N PRO A 5 16.49 54.51 -58.21
CA PRO A 5 16.70 53.35 -57.33
C PRO A 5 16.11 53.52 -55.92
N GLY A 6 15.63 54.72 -55.56
CA GLY A 6 14.95 55.02 -54.31
C GLY A 6 13.41 54.98 -54.36
N ASP A 7 12.81 54.56 -55.49
CA ASP A 7 11.35 54.55 -55.64
C ASP A 7 10.70 53.52 -54.69
N LEU A 8 9.91 54.02 -53.73
CA LEU A 8 9.17 53.21 -52.74
C LEU A 8 8.16 52.26 -53.38
N ALA A 9 7.81 52.49 -54.66
CA ALA A 9 7.00 51.57 -55.45
C ALA A 9 7.69 50.21 -55.71
N ASN A 10 9.01 50.12 -55.53
CA ASN A 10 9.78 48.86 -55.62
C ASN A 10 9.93 48.13 -54.28
N LEU A 11 9.34 48.64 -53.19
CA LEU A 11 9.34 47.92 -51.91
C LEU A 11 8.37 46.74 -52.02
N ALA A 12 8.91 45.58 -52.43
CA ALA A 12 8.16 44.34 -52.48
C ALA A 12 7.52 44.08 -51.11
N ASP A 13 6.20 44.09 -51.09
CA ASP A 13 5.37 43.83 -49.92
C ASP A 13 5.87 42.53 -49.26
N LEU A 14 6.41 42.65 -48.04
CA LEU A 14 6.96 41.51 -47.29
C LEU A 14 5.78 40.58 -46.99
N ALA A 15 5.61 39.54 -47.82
CA ALA A 15 4.64 38.49 -47.60
C ALA A 15 4.88 37.88 -46.21
N LEU A 16 4.06 38.28 -45.24
CA LEU A 16 4.09 37.69 -43.90
C LEU A 16 3.83 36.19 -44.04
N PRO A 17 4.63 35.32 -43.40
CA PRO A 17 4.36 33.90 -43.45
C PRO A 17 2.95 33.64 -42.90
N PRO A 18 2.16 32.77 -43.55
CA PRO A 18 0.83 32.43 -43.07
C PRO A 18 0.93 31.95 -41.62
N VAL A 19 0.01 32.41 -40.77
CA VAL A 19 -0.03 32.06 -39.35
C VAL A 19 -0.08 30.54 -39.24
N ILE A 20 1.01 29.94 -38.75
CA ILE A 20 1.11 28.50 -38.59
C ILE A 20 0.10 28.12 -37.51
N SER A 21 -0.96 27.43 -37.91
CA SER A 21 -1.94 26.92 -36.96
C SER A 21 -1.21 25.88 -36.10
N PHE A 22 -1.04 26.18 -34.80
CA PHE A 22 -0.33 25.32 -33.83
C PHE A 22 -1.15 24.06 -33.47
N TRP A 23 -2.02 23.63 -34.37
CA TRP A 23 -3.03 22.61 -34.15
C TRP A 23 -2.95 21.53 -35.25
N PRO A 24 -2.84 20.24 -34.89
CA PRO A 24 -2.82 19.69 -33.53
C PRO A 24 -1.41 19.78 -32.93
N PRO A 25 -1.27 19.88 -31.60
CA PRO A 25 0.02 19.66 -30.95
C PRO A 25 0.60 18.33 -31.46
N ALA A 26 1.88 18.34 -31.83
CA ALA A 26 2.59 17.19 -32.39
C ALA A 26 2.20 15.89 -31.65
N ALA A 27 1.94 14.81 -32.38
CA ALA A 27 1.36 13.56 -31.86
C ALA A 27 2.01 13.05 -30.54
N GLY A 28 3.27 13.41 -30.27
CA GLY A 28 3.96 13.13 -29.01
C GLY A 28 3.30 13.69 -27.74
N VAL A 29 2.54 14.80 -27.79
CA VAL A 29 1.85 15.34 -26.60
C VAL A 29 0.79 14.38 -26.08
N TRP A 30 0.10 13.67 -26.98
CA TRP A 30 -0.87 12.65 -26.59
C TRP A 30 -0.21 11.45 -25.92
N ILE A 31 0.98 11.05 -26.38
CA ILE A 31 1.76 9.97 -25.76
C ILE A 31 2.20 10.38 -24.35
N VAL A 32 2.72 11.60 -24.19
CA VAL A 32 3.10 12.14 -22.87
C VAL A 32 1.90 12.26 -21.95
N GLY A 33 0.76 12.77 -22.46
CA GLY A 33 -0.48 12.87 -21.71
C GLY A 33 -1.01 11.51 -21.25
N ALA A 34 -1.00 10.51 -22.13
CA ALA A 34 -1.39 9.13 -21.78
C ALA A 34 -0.45 8.51 -20.74
N ALA A 35 0.86 8.69 -20.89
CA ALA A 35 1.84 8.21 -19.91
C ALA A 35 1.66 8.87 -18.54
N ALA A 36 1.42 10.19 -18.51
CA ALA A 36 1.16 10.93 -17.28
C ALA A 36 -0.15 10.47 -16.62
N ALA A 37 -1.23 10.27 -17.41
CA ALA A 37 -2.49 9.75 -16.92
C ALA A 37 -2.35 8.33 -16.33
N ALA A 38 -1.58 7.45 -17.00
CA ALA A 38 -1.31 6.10 -16.50
C ALA A 38 -0.52 6.14 -15.19
N ALA A 39 0.50 7.00 -15.10
CA ALA A 39 1.28 7.18 -13.88
C ALA A 39 0.40 7.67 -12.71
N LEU A 40 -0.49 8.64 -12.95
CA LEU A 40 -1.44 9.12 -11.96
C LEU A 40 -2.45 8.03 -11.55
N ALA A 41 -2.94 7.23 -12.50
CA ALA A 41 -3.85 6.12 -12.20
C ALA A 41 -3.16 5.06 -11.32
N VAL A 42 -1.92 4.70 -11.63
CA VAL A 42 -1.12 3.77 -10.82
C VAL A 42 -0.85 4.35 -9.44
N ALA A 43 -0.44 5.62 -9.35
CA ALA A 43 -0.20 6.30 -8.07
C ALA A 43 -1.47 6.37 -7.21
N GLY A 44 -2.60 6.76 -7.80
CA GLY A 44 -3.90 6.82 -7.15
C GLY A 44 -4.38 5.44 -6.70
N TRP A 45 -4.22 4.40 -7.53
CA TRP A 45 -4.57 3.04 -7.15
C TRP A 45 -3.72 2.53 -5.98
N ARG A 46 -2.40 2.78 -6.00
CA ARG A 46 -1.51 2.42 -4.87
C ARG A 46 -1.88 3.19 -3.61
N ALA A 47 -2.22 4.48 -3.71
CA ALA A 47 -2.67 5.27 -2.57
C ALA A 47 -4.00 4.75 -2.00
N LEU A 48 -4.95 4.38 -2.85
CA LEU A 48 -6.22 3.76 -2.44
C LEU A 48 -5.99 2.41 -1.75
N GLN A 49 -5.12 1.56 -2.29
CA GLN A 49 -4.77 0.29 -1.66
C GLN A 49 -4.17 0.50 -0.27
N ARG A 50 -3.25 1.48 -0.13
CA ARG A 50 -2.68 1.86 1.18
C ARG A 50 -3.74 2.36 2.15
N TYR A 51 -4.63 3.24 1.70
CA TYR A 51 -5.71 3.76 2.54
C TYR A 51 -6.66 2.65 3.03
N ARG A 52 -7.02 1.71 2.14
CA ARG A 52 -7.86 0.55 2.49
C ARG A 52 -7.14 -0.37 3.47
N ALA A 53 -5.85 -0.62 3.26
CA ALA A 53 -5.03 -1.40 4.17
C ALA A 53 -4.96 -0.77 5.57
N ASP A 54 -4.71 0.53 5.67
CA ASP A 54 -4.67 1.24 6.94
C ASP A 54 -6.03 1.22 7.66
N ALA A 55 -7.13 1.39 6.93
CA ALA A 55 -8.48 1.28 7.48
C ALA A 55 -8.77 -0.14 8.00
N TYR A 56 -8.32 -1.16 7.28
CA TYR A 56 -8.46 -2.56 7.69
C TYR A 56 -7.64 -2.87 8.94
N LEU A 57 -6.38 -2.45 9.00
CA LEU A 57 -5.50 -2.66 10.15
C LEU A 57 -6.04 -1.98 11.42
N ARG A 58 -6.70 -0.82 11.29
CA ARG A 58 -7.39 -0.17 12.42
C ARG A 58 -8.52 -1.04 12.95
N ARG A 59 -9.34 -1.65 12.08
CA ARG A 59 -10.42 -2.56 12.50
C ARG A 59 -9.86 -3.85 13.11
N ALA A 60 -8.82 -4.41 12.51
CA ALA A 60 -8.16 -5.62 13.02
C ALA A 60 -7.64 -5.44 14.45
N ALA A 61 -7.12 -4.25 14.81
CA ALA A 61 -6.70 -3.98 16.19
C ALA A 61 -7.87 -4.01 17.19
N VAL A 62 -9.06 -3.53 16.79
CA VAL A 62 -10.28 -3.58 17.60
C VAL A 62 -10.79 -5.01 17.73
N GLU A 63 -10.75 -5.80 16.66
CA GLU A 63 -11.12 -7.22 16.67
C GLU A 63 -10.25 -8.04 17.63
N ILE A 64 -8.93 -7.78 17.66
CA ILE A 64 -8.02 -8.43 18.62
C ILE A 64 -8.37 -8.07 20.06
N ASP A 65 -8.73 -6.81 20.32
CA ASP A 65 -9.16 -6.37 21.64
C ASP A 65 -10.51 -6.98 22.06
N ALA A 66 -11.39 -7.30 21.11
CA ALA A 66 -12.64 -8.02 21.38
C ALA A 66 -12.34 -9.49 21.70
N ALA A 67 -11.57 -10.17 20.85
CA ALA A 67 -11.19 -11.57 21.03
C ALA A 67 -10.51 -11.83 22.38
N ALA A 68 -9.63 -10.93 22.82
CA ALA A 68 -8.96 -11.02 24.12
C ALA A 68 -9.87 -10.74 25.33
N ARG A 69 -11.01 -10.06 25.15
CA ARG A 69 -12.00 -9.86 26.22
C ARG A 69 -12.99 -11.02 26.32
N GLU A 70 -13.34 -11.58 25.17
CA GLU A 70 -14.31 -12.69 25.05
C GLU A 70 -13.67 -14.04 25.39
N GLY A 71 -12.34 -14.13 25.41
CA GLY A 71 -11.63 -15.37 25.68
C GLY A 71 -11.68 -16.33 24.50
N ASP A 72 -11.81 -15.79 23.28
CA ASP A 72 -11.85 -16.56 22.02
C ASP A 72 -10.50 -17.23 21.69
N GLY A 73 -9.49 -17.01 22.51
CA GLY A 73 -8.20 -17.68 22.46
C GLY A 73 -7.26 -17.19 21.35
N ALA A 74 -6.13 -17.89 21.24
CA ALA A 74 -5.05 -17.55 20.31
C ALA A 74 -5.46 -17.72 18.83
N ASP A 75 -6.44 -18.59 18.54
CA ASP A 75 -6.89 -18.86 17.18
C ASP A 75 -7.66 -17.70 16.56
N ALA A 76 -8.50 -17.01 17.34
CA ALA A 76 -9.18 -15.81 16.87
C ALA A 76 -8.17 -14.70 16.55
N VAL A 77 -7.19 -14.49 17.42
CA VAL A 77 -6.09 -13.53 17.20
C VAL A 77 -5.26 -13.91 15.96
N SER A 78 -4.96 -15.20 15.80
CA SER A 78 -4.26 -15.75 14.63
C SER A 78 -5.02 -15.47 13.33
N ALA A 79 -6.33 -15.73 13.31
CA ALA A 79 -7.18 -15.50 12.15
C ALA A 79 -7.20 -14.02 11.75
N VAL A 80 -7.30 -13.11 12.74
CA VAL A 80 -7.26 -11.66 12.49
C VAL A 80 -5.90 -11.24 11.93
N LEU A 81 -4.78 -11.71 12.50
CA LEU A 81 -3.46 -11.42 11.96
C LEU A 81 -3.26 -11.97 10.55
N LYS A 82 -3.76 -13.18 10.26
CA LYS A 82 -3.65 -13.77 8.92
C LYS A 82 -4.42 -12.95 7.90
N ARG A 83 -5.61 -12.44 8.25
CA ARG A 83 -6.33 -11.50 7.37
C ARG A 83 -5.58 -10.19 7.17
N ALA A 84 -4.99 -9.62 8.22
CA ALA A 84 -4.17 -8.42 8.10
C ALA A 84 -2.92 -8.64 7.23
N ALA A 85 -2.25 -9.78 7.39
CA ALA A 85 -1.11 -10.17 6.56
C ALA A 85 -1.50 -10.32 5.08
N MET A 86 -2.67 -10.91 4.77
CA MET A 86 -3.17 -10.99 3.39
C MET A 86 -3.38 -9.62 2.76
N VAL A 87 -3.79 -8.62 3.52
CA VAL A 87 -3.98 -7.24 3.04
C VAL A 87 -2.63 -6.55 2.77
N CYS A 88 -1.61 -6.80 3.59
CA CYS A 88 -0.29 -6.16 3.44
C CYS A 88 0.62 -6.86 2.41
N TYR A 89 0.58 -8.19 2.33
CA TYR A 89 1.54 -9.01 1.57
C TYR A 89 0.91 -9.78 0.40
N GLY A 90 -0.41 -9.68 0.24
CA GLY A 90 -1.16 -10.39 -0.80
C GLY A 90 -1.66 -11.76 -0.37
N ARG A 91 -2.82 -12.15 -0.91
CA ARG A 91 -3.47 -13.43 -0.61
C ARG A 91 -2.61 -14.62 -1.03
N GLU A 92 -1.93 -14.55 -2.17
CA GLU A 92 -1.17 -15.68 -2.72
C GLU A 92 0.00 -16.09 -1.84
N ARG A 93 0.68 -15.12 -1.22
CA ARG A 93 1.83 -15.38 -0.35
C ARG A 93 1.42 -15.90 1.03
N VAL A 94 0.26 -15.47 1.55
CA VAL A 94 -0.12 -15.71 2.95
C VAL A 94 -1.16 -16.82 3.12
N ALA A 95 -2.03 -17.07 2.13
CA ALA A 95 -3.14 -18.01 2.29
C ALA A 95 -2.65 -19.45 2.55
N SER A 96 -1.56 -19.87 1.91
CA SER A 96 -0.96 -21.19 2.05
C SER A 96 -0.17 -21.38 3.35
N LEU A 97 0.16 -20.29 4.07
CA LEU A 97 0.94 -20.37 5.30
C LEU A 97 0.09 -20.87 6.46
N THR A 98 0.47 -22.00 7.05
CA THR A 98 -0.18 -22.61 8.23
C THR A 98 0.88 -23.09 9.21
N GLY A 99 0.50 -23.21 10.50
CA GLY A 99 1.38 -23.70 11.57
C GLY A 99 2.74 -23.01 11.61
N THR A 100 3.81 -23.80 11.53
CA THR A 100 5.20 -23.32 11.61
C THR A 100 5.58 -22.36 10.48
N ALA A 101 5.03 -22.52 9.28
CA ALA A 101 5.27 -21.62 8.16
C ALA A 101 4.65 -20.24 8.42
N TRP A 102 3.50 -20.21 9.11
CA TRP A 102 2.86 -18.98 9.53
C TRP A 102 3.67 -18.27 10.64
N THR A 103 4.14 -19.00 11.65
CA THR A 103 4.94 -18.39 12.73
C THR A 103 6.30 -17.89 12.22
N ALA A 104 6.92 -18.61 11.27
CA ALA A 104 8.13 -18.17 10.59
C ALA A 104 7.92 -16.86 9.82
N PHE A 105 6.80 -16.74 9.10
CA PHE A 105 6.46 -15.51 8.39
C PHE A 105 6.25 -14.32 9.34
N ILE A 106 5.61 -14.52 10.49
CA ILE A 106 5.45 -13.47 11.50
C ILE A 106 6.82 -13.02 12.03
N ARG A 107 7.74 -13.95 12.31
CA ARG A 107 9.13 -13.63 12.71
C ARG A 107 9.89 -12.85 11.65
N GLU A 108 9.78 -13.26 10.38
CA GLU A 108 10.44 -12.59 9.24
C GLU A 108 9.92 -11.16 9.05
N THR A 109 8.62 -10.95 9.23
CA THR A 109 7.96 -9.67 8.96
C THR A 109 7.91 -8.74 10.17
N ALA A 110 8.23 -9.22 11.36
CA ALA A 110 8.28 -8.42 12.57
C ALA A 110 9.50 -7.47 12.59
N PRO A 111 9.39 -6.29 13.19
CA PRO A 111 10.53 -5.42 13.41
C PRO A 111 11.47 -6.02 14.48
N ALA A 112 12.76 -5.67 14.42
CA ALA A 112 13.75 -6.09 15.40
C ALA A 112 13.31 -5.70 16.82
N GLY A 113 13.25 -6.68 17.73
CA GLY A 113 12.80 -6.49 19.12
C GLY A 113 11.30 -6.69 19.37
N ALA A 114 10.50 -7.06 18.36
CA ALA A 114 9.12 -7.47 18.61
C ALA A 114 9.06 -8.86 19.27
N SER A 115 8.23 -9.02 20.30
CA SER A 115 7.98 -10.30 20.96
C SER A 115 7.15 -11.20 20.04
N THR A 116 7.84 -11.99 19.21
CA THR A 116 7.22 -12.96 18.29
C THR A 116 7.18 -14.37 18.88
N ASP A 117 7.96 -14.64 19.92
CA ASP A 117 8.00 -15.96 20.57
C ASP A 117 6.67 -16.33 21.24
N ARG A 118 6.01 -15.37 21.90
CA ARG A 118 4.68 -15.58 22.49
C ARG A 118 3.61 -15.81 21.42
N LEU A 119 3.69 -15.10 20.29
CA LEU A 119 2.81 -15.31 19.14
C LEU A 119 3.02 -16.70 18.53
N ALA A 120 4.27 -17.11 18.37
CA ALA A 120 4.61 -18.43 17.85
C ALA A 120 4.11 -19.55 18.76
N ALA A 121 4.35 -19.43 20.07
CA ALA A 121 3.83 -20.37 21.06
C ALA A 121 2.29 -20.39 21.07
N GLY A 122 1.66 -19.22 20.92
CA GLY A 122 0.21 -19.05 20.74
C GLY A 122 -0.35 -19.84 19.57
N PHE A 123 0.30 -19.75 18.41
CA PHE A 123 -0.22 -20.25 17.12
C PHE A 123 0.21 -21.66 16.75
N ASP A 124 1.29 -22.18 17.31
CA ASP A 124 1.75 -23.57 17.06
C ASP A 124 0.91 -24.62 17.82
N GLY A 125 -0.26 -24.25 18.36
CA GLY A 125 -1.17 -25.17 19.04
C GLY A 125 -0.65 -25.67 20.39
N LEU A 126 0.36 -25.00 20.97
CA LEU A 126 0.82 -25.27 22.34
C LEU A 126 -0.18 -24.78 23.39
N PHE A 127 -1.20 -24.01 22.99
CA PHE A 127 -2.40 -23.80 23.78
C PHE A 127 -3.47 -24.79 23.30
N PRO A 128 -3.81 -25.81 24.11
CA PRO A 128 -4.96 -26.67 23.82
C PRO A 128 -6.21 -25.83 23.63
N GLU A 129 -7.05 -26.15 22.64
CA GLU A 129 -8.42 -25.62 22.56
C GLU A 129 -9.09 -25.79 23.93
N GLY A 130 -9.39 -24.69 24.61
CA GLY A 130 -10.03 -24.70 25.92
C GLY A 130 -9.11 -24.86 27.14
N ALA A 131 -7.79 -24.89 26.98
CA ALA A 131 -6.92 -24.57 28.12
C ALA A 131 -7.16 -23.10 28.46
N LYS A 132 -7.63 -22.84 29.70
CA LYS A 132 -7.81 -21.50 30.23
C LYS A 132 -6.46 -20.79 30.29
N THR A 133 -6.04 -20.25 29.14
CA THR A 133 -5.02 -19.22 29.06
C THR A 133 -5.44 -18.14 30.03
N SER A 134 -4.55 -17.72 30.92
CA SER A 134 -4.94 -16.70 31.89
C SER A 134 -5.34 -15.45 31.11
N ALA A 135 -6.32 -14.69 31.59
CA ALA A 135 -6.72 -13.43 30.95
C ALA A 135 -5.50 -12.48 30.76
N GLN A 136 -4.47 -12.63 31.59
CA GLN A 136 -3.21 -11.90 31.49
C GLN A 136 -2.36 -12.37 30.30
N ASP A 137 -2.30 -13.67 30.02
CA ASP A 137 -1.59 -14.23 28.86
C ASP A 137 -2.32 -13.88 27.54
N GLU A 138 -3.65 -13.89 27.53
CA GLU A 138 -4.44 -13.45 26.37
C GLU A 138 -4.25 -11.96 26.08
N ALA A 139 -4.24 -11.12 27.13
CA ALA A 139 -3.95 -9.71 27.00
C ALA A 139 -2.52 -9.44 26.51
N ALA A 140 -1.54 -10.24 26.96
CA ALA A 140 -0.16 -10.15 26.49
C ALA A 140 -0.02 -10.58 25.02
N LEU A 141 -0.68 -11.66 24.61
CA LEU A 141 -0.74 -12.12 23.22
C LEU A 141 -1.36 -11.04 22.32
N ALA A 142 -2.49 -10.45 22.76
CA ALA A 142 -3.16 -9.36 22.06
C ALA A 142 -2.29 -8.11 21.95
N ALA A 143 -1.50 -7.78 22.97
CA ALA A 143 -0.56 -6.67 22.93
C ALA A 143 0.55 -6.89 21.89
N ASP A 144 1.13 -8.09 21.86
CA ASP A 144 2.17 -8.47 20.88
C ASP A 144 1.62 -8.45 19.45
N ALA A 145 0.43 -9.01 19.25
CA ALA A 145 -0.32 -9.02 18.01
C ALA A 145 -0.58 -7.58 17.49
N LYS A 146 -1.02 -6.66 18.36
CA LYS A 146 -1.21 -5.25 18.02
C LYS A 146 0.11 -4.53 17.72
N SER A 147 1.20 -4.89 18.41
CA SER A 147 2.53 -4.33 18.12
C SER A 147 2.97 -4.69 16.70
N TRP A 148 2.74 -5.94 16.28
CA TRP A 148 3.01 -6.40 14.93
C TRP A 148 2.14 -5.64 13.92
N LEU A 149 0.82 -5.52 14.13
CA LEU A 149 -0.08 -4.74 13.25
C LEU A 149 0.37 -3.28 13.08
N ARG A 150 0.81 -2.63 14.17
CA ARG A 150 1.30 -1.25 14.13
C ARG A 150 2.55 -1.12 13.27
N SER A 151 3.44 -2.12 13.33
CA SER A 151 4.64 -2.15 12.49
C SER A 151 4.30 -2.30 11.00
N GLN A 152 3.29 -3.11 10.66
CA GLN A 152 2.81 -3.25 9.28
C GLN A 152 2.18 -1.96 8.76
N ARG A 153 1.45 -1.22 9.60
CA ARG A 153 0.93 0.12 9.24
C ARG A 153 2.06 1.08 8.88
N GLY A 154 3.15 1.09 9.67
CA GLY A 154 4.34 1.90 9.38
C GLY A 154 4.95 1.61 8.02
N ARG A 155 4.92 0.35 7.56
CA ARG A 155 5.38 -0.06 6.22
C ARG A 155 4.41 0.33 5.10
N VAL A 156 3.11 0.23 5.33
CA VAL A 156 2.08 0.61 4.35
C VAL A 156 2.08 2.12 4.14
N SER A 157 2.20 2.91 5.20
CA SER A 157 2.25 4.37 5.14
C SER A 157 3.64 4.90 4.73
N GLY A 158 4.72 4.20 5.10
CA GLY A 158 6.11 4.57 4.82
C GLY A 158 6.59 4.12 3.45
N GLY A 159 6.06 4.73 2.38
CA GLY A 159 6.69 4.67 1.07
C GLY A 159 7.95 5.53 1.06
N ARG A 160 9.11 4.92 1.34
CA ARG A 160 10.38 5.42 0.81
C ARG A 160 10.63 4.80 -0.56
#